data_AF-A0A969VG66-F1
#
_entry.id   AF-A0A969VG66-F1
#
_cell.length_a   1.000
_cell.length_b   1.000
_cell.length_c   1.000
_cell.angle_alpha   90.00
_cell.angle_beta   90.00
_cell.angle_gamma   90.00
#
_symmetry.space_group_name_H-M   'P 1'
#
loop_
_entity.id
_entity.type
_entity.pdbx_description
1 polymer ?
#
loop_
_entity_poly.entity_id
_entity_poly.type
_entity_poly.pdbx_seq_one_letter_code
_entity_poly.pdbx_strand_id
1 'polypeptide(L)'
;MSLGFYDLLITENRAFDLFSRWQEQQYIYRGIYPYDAMKGSPNIIPEIGVIDSGGYPPWAFFTGFFLFPPISWELTRLYHVLLNLLSILILGVFAYQIGLPYGRHQALFSLTASLAISSHKSTLEMGNYAIIINALLIIMFWLIERNKNIWAGLIFGIAMVKPNISALYFLILIIQKRLQAILAFFFI
;
A
#
# COMPACT_ATOMS: atom_id res chain seq x y z
N MET A 1 17.62 -12.93 -12.98
CA MET A 1 16.58 -12.25 -13.77
C MET A 1 15.35 -12.14 -12.87
N SER A 2 14.94 -10.94 -12.44
CA SER A 2 13.76 -10.73 -11.57
C SER A 2 12.47 -10.80 -12.38
N LEU A 3 11.47 -11.51 -11.85
CA LEU A 3 10.21 -11.89 -12.50
C LEU A 3 8.96 -11.30 -11.78
N GLY A 4 9.12 -10.26 -10.95
CA GLY A 4 8.00 -9.49 -10.39
C GLY A 4 7.07 -10.33 -9.50
N PHE A 5 5.86 -10.63 -9.96
CA PHE A 5 4.88 -11.47 -9.22
C PHE A 5 5.41 -12.88 -8.90
N TYR A 6 6.24 -13.46 -9.77
CA TYR A 6 6.86 -14.76 -9.49
C TYR A 6 7.78 -14.68 -8.27
N ASP A 7 8.57 -13.61 -8.15
CA ASP A 7 9.43 -13.40 -6.98
C ASP A 7 8.59 -13.16 -5.73
N LEU A 8 7.46 -12.45 -5.86
CA LEU A 8 6.54 -12.21 -4.75
C LEU A 8 5.85 -13.49 -4.26
N LEU A 9 5.46 -14.42 -5.15
CA LEU A 9 4.61 -15.58 -4.82
C LEU A 9 5.38 -16.91 -4.68
N ILE A 10 6.50 -17.09 -5.37
CA ILE A 10 7.20 -18.39 -5.43
C ILE A 10 8.57 -18.33 -4.75
N THR A 11 9.36 -17.29 -4.96
CA THR A 11 10.74 -17.25 -4.44
C THR A 11 10.78 -16.99 -2.93
N GLU A 12 11.36 -17.90 -2.14
CA GLU A 12 11.41 -17.83 -0.66
C GLU A 12 12.28 -16.67 -0.13
N ASN A 13 13.39 -16.34 -0.82
CA ASN A 13 14.34 -15.29 -0.42
C ASN A 13 14.03 -13.91 -1.04
N ARG A 14 12.77 -13.66 -1.39
CA ARG A 14 12.30 -12.38 -1.98
C ARG A 14 11.15 -11.82 -1.14
N ALA A 15 10.56 -10.72 -1.57
CA ALA A 15 9.51 -10.04 -0.80
C ALA A 15 9.97 -9.54 0.60
N PHE A 16 11.24 -9.15 0.74
CA PHE A 16 11.82 -8.76 2.02
C PHE A 16 11.06 -7.62 2.72
N ASP A 17 10.57 -6.63 1.95
CA ASP A 17 9.76 -5.55 2.52
C ASP A 17 8.43 -6.09 3.06
N LEU A 18 7.74 -6.95 2.29
CA LEU A 18 6.50 -7.57 2.74
C LEU A 18 6.70 -8.47 3.97
N PHE A 19 7.75 -9.29 3.98
CA PHE A 19 8.07 -10.16 5.12
C PHE A 19 8.34 -9.35 6.38
N SER A 20 9.15 -8.29 6.27
CA SER A 20 9.43 -7.36 7.37
C SER A 20 8.14 -6.75 7.93
N ARG A 21 7.24 -6.28 7.06
CA ARG A 21 5.94 -5.71 7.47
C ARG A 21 5.03 -6.76 8.10
N TRP A 22 5.02 -7.98 7.58
CA TRP A 22 4.29 -9.11 8.15
C TRP A 22 4.79 -9.42 9.56
N GLN A 23 6.12 -9.55 9.77
CA GLN A 23 6.68 -9.81 11.09
C GLN A 23 6.28 -8.72 12.10
N GLU A 24 6.42 -7.45 11.73
CA GLU A 24 6.01 -6.32 12.57
C GLU A 24 4.53 -6.44 12.99
N GLN A 25 3.64 -6.78 12.05
CA GLN A 25 2.23 -6.98 12.35
C GLN A 25 1.96 -8.20 13.23
N GLN A 26 2.72 -9.28 13.08
CA GLN A 26 2.59 -10.47 13.92
C GLN A 26 2.95 -10.19 15.38
N TYR A 27 3.94 -9.33 15.64
CA TYR A 27 4.28 -8.87 17.00
C TYR A 27 3.19 -7.97 17.58
N ILE A 28 2.71 -6.99 16.80
CA ILE A 28 1.61 -6.10 17.23
C ILE A 28 0.35 -6.90 17.57
N TYR A 29 -0.01 -7.89 16.75
CA TYR A 29 -1.15 -8.77 17.00
C TYR A 29 -1.04 -9.55 18.31
N ARG A 30 0.19 -9.83 18.77
CA ARG A 30 0.49 -10.50 20.04
C ARG A 30 0.68 -9.53 21.21
N GLY A 31 0.43 -8.24 21.00
CA GLY A 31 0.58 -7.20 22.01
C GLY A 31 2.02 -6.83 22.33
N ILE A 32 2.97 -7.19 21.46
CA ILE A 32 4.39 -6.86 21.61
C ILE A 32 4.75 -5.77 20.63
N TYR A 33 5.43 -4.72 21.11
CA TYR A 33 5.95 -3.70 20.22
C TYR A 33 7.09 -4.29 19.36
N PRO A 34 7.05 -4.20 18.02
CA PRO A 34 8.00 -4.92 17.16
C PRO A 34 9.46 -4.62 17.45
N TYR A 35 9.78 -3.37 17.80
CA TYR A 35 11.16 -2.96 18.05
C TYR A 35 11.67 -3.41 19.43
N ASP A 36 10.82 -4.00 20.26
CA ASP A 36 11.24 -4.73 21.45
C ASP A 36 11.70 -6.15 21.13
N ALA A 37 11.51 -6.65 19.90
CA ALA A 37 11.90 -7.99 19.44
C ALA A 37 13.09 -7.99 18.46
N MET A 38 13.99 -7.01 18.61
CA MET A 38 15.23 -6.93 17.85
C MET A 38 16.28 -7.96 18.35
N LYS A 39 17.36 -8.14 17.58
CA LYS A 39 18.41 -9.12 17.86
C LYS A 39 18.94 -9.01 19.30
N GLY A 40 18.95 -10.13 20.02
CA GLY A 40 19.40 -10.22 21.42
C GLY A 40 18.29 -9.93 22.45
N SER A 41 17.07 -9.63 22.02
CA SER A 41 15.93 -9.45 22.91
C SER A 41 15.36 -10.79 23.42
N PRO A 42 14.89 -10.87 24.68
CA PRO A 42 14.11 -12.01 25.17
C PRO A 42 12.70 -12.08 24.57
N ASN A 43 12.22 -11.02 23.92
CA ASN A 43 10.86 -10.96 23.35
C ASN A 43 10.77 -11.57 21.95
N ILE A 44 11.84 -12.18 21.43
CA ILE A 44 11.85 -12.82 20.11
C ILE A 44 10.95 -14.06 20.16
N ILE A 45 9.96 -14.09 19.27
CA ILE A 45 9.10 -15.25 19.06
C ILE A 45 9.73 -16.09 17.94
N PRO A 46 10.14 -17.35 18.21
CA PRO A 46 10.88 -18.17 17.25
C PRO A 46 10.19 -18.34 15.90
N GLU A 47 8.86 -18.45 15.88
CA GLU A 47 8.07 -18.66 14.66
C GLU A 47 7.95 -17.41 13.79
N ILE A 48 8.16 -16.22 14.37
CA ILE A 48 8.12 -14.93 13.65
C ILE A 48 9.54 -14.51 13.26
N GLY A 49 10.53 -14.77 14.12
CA GLY A 49 11.91 -14.36 13.94
C GLY A 49 12.21 -12.94 14.42
N VAL A 50 13.43 -12.48 14.14
CA VAL A 50 13.94 -11.18 14.58
C VAL A 50 13.38 -10.04 13.73
N ILE A 51 13.10 -8.90 14.36
CA ILE A 51 12.82 -7.65 13.65
C ILE A 51 14.13 -6.96 13.27
N ASP A 52 14.41 -6.94 11.96
CA ASP A 52 15.59 -6.29 11.37
C ASP A 52 15.24 -4.99 10.62
N SER A 53 13.97 -4.59 10.63
CA SER A 53 13.46 -3.35 10.02
C SER A 53 12.96 -2.37 11.08
N GLY A 54 12.98 -1.07 10.77
CA GLY A 54 12.51 -0.04 11.69
C GLY A 54 12.10 1.26 11.02
N GLY A 55 11.51 2.16 11.80
CA GLY A 55 11.20 3.53 11.38
C GLY A 55 9.74 3.79 11.01
N TYR A 56 8.82 2.85 11.30
CA TYR A 56 7.39 3.11 11.15
C TYR A 56 6.80 3.72 12.43
N PRO A 57 5.99 4.77 12.28
CA PRO A 57 5.31 5.37 13.41
C PRO A 57 4.17 4.47 13.92
N PRO A 58 3.75 4.60 15.20
CA PRO A 58 2.74 3.71 15.79
C PRO A 58 1.43 3.58 15.00
N TRP A 59 0.94 4.67 14.38
CA TRP A 59 -0.29 4.65 13.60
C TRP A 59 -0.19 3.80 12.32
N ALA A 60 1.02 3.58 11.78
CA ALA A 60 1.22 2.72 10.63
C ALA A 60 0.91 1.24 10.96
N PHE A 61 0.97 0.86 12.23
CA PHE A 61 0.59 -0.50 12.62
C PHE A 61 -0.93 -0.72 12.54
N PHE A 62 -1.74 0.30 12.82
CA PHE A 62 -3.20 0.21 12.67
C PHE A 62 -3.59 -0.01 11.21
N THR A 63 -3.06 0.81 10.30
CA THR A 63 -3.33 0.65 8.86
C THR A 63 -2.70 -0.62 8.29
N GLY A 64 -1.60 -1.09 8.88
CA GLY A 64 -0.95 -2.33 8.51
C GLY A 64 -1.80 -3.58 8.73
N PHE A 65 -2.82 -3.58 9.61
CA PHE A 65 -3.77 -4.69 9.71
C PHE A 65 -4.56 -4.93 8.41
N PHE A 66 -4.77 -3.89 7.60
CA PHE A 66 -5.43 -4.02 6.30
C PHE A 66 -4.46 -4.46 5.20
N LEU A 67 -3.18 -4.09 5.29
CA LEU A 67 -2.21 -4.37 4.22
C LEU A 67 -1.45 -5.68 4.44
N PHE A 68 -1.22 -6.04 5.70
CA PHE A 68 -0.46 -7.22 6.15
C PHE A 68 -1.22 -7.86 7.31
N PRO A 69 -2.39 -8.47 7.04
CA PRO A 69 -3.23 -9.04 8.10
C PRO A 69 -2.49 -10.13 8.88
N PRO A 70 -2.90 -10.40 10.15
CA PRO A 70 -2.23 -11.36 11.02
C PRO A 70 -2.59 -12.81 10.65
N ILE A 71 -2.25 -13.21 9.43
CA ILE A 71 -2.44 -14.55 8.86
C ILE A 71 -1.08 -15.20 8.59
N SER A 72 -1.07 -16.46 8.13
CA SER A 72 0.18 -17.15 7.80
C SER A 72 0.96 -16.40 6.71
N TRP A 73 2.27 -16.63 6.65
CA TRP A 73 3.14 -15.97 5.68
C TRP A 73 2.72 -16.27 4.23
N GLU A 74 2.39 -17.53 3.95
CA GLU A 74 1.97 -18.00 2.63
C GLU A 74 0.68 -17.32 2.18
N LEU A 75 -0.30 -17.19 3.10
CA LEU A 75 -1.55 -16.50 2.82
C LEU A 75 -1.34 -14.99 2.67
N THR A 76 -0.42 -14.40 3.42
CA THR A 76 -0.07 -12.97 3.29
C THR A 76 0.50 -12.67 1.90
N ARG A 77 1.35 -13.54 1.36
CA ARG A 77 1.87 -13.39 -0.01
C ARG A 77 0.76 -13.43 -1.05
N LEU A 78 -0.13 -14.42 -0.96
CA LEU A 78 -1.27 -14.54 -1.87
C LEU A 78 -2.18 -13.31 -1.78
N TYR A 79 -2.49 -12.89 -0.55
CA TYR A 79 -3.27 -11.68 -0.29
C TYR A 79 -2.65 -10.44 -0.96
N HIS A 80 -1.34 -10.27 -0.79
CA HIS A 80 -0.62 -9.13 -1.35
C HIS A 80 -0.58 -9.16 -2.88
N VAL A 81 -0.47 -10.33 -3.50
CA VAL A 81 -0.58 -10.51 -4.95
C VAL A 81 -1.95 -10.05 -5.44
N LEU A 82 -3.04 -10.48 -4.79
CA LEU A 82 -4.39 -10.07 -5.15
C LEU A 82 -4.61 -8.57 -5.00
N LEU A 83 -4.12 -7.97 -3.91
CA LEU A 83 -4.17 -6.52 -3.72
C LEU A 83 -3.41 -5.76 -4.82
N ASN A 84 -2.22 -6.23 -5.20
CA ASN A 84 -1.45 -5.60 -6.27
C ASN A 84 -2.14 -5.74 -7.63
N LEU A 85 -2.73 -6.90 -7.95
CA LEU A 85 -3.48 -7.08 -9.20
C LEU A 85 -4.67 -6.12 -9.28
N LEU A 86 -5.45 -6.01 -8.20
CA LEU A 86 -6.56 -5.06 -8.13
C LEU A 86 -6.08 -3.60 -8.26
N SER A 87 -4.95 -3.28 -7.63
CA SER A 87 -4.37 -1.94 -7.66
C SER A 87 -3.83 -1.57 -9.04
N ILE A 88 -3.21 -2.52 -9.76
CA ILE A 88 -2.79 -2.35 -11.16
C ILE A 88 -4.00 -2.14 -12.07
N LEU A 89 -5.10 -2.88 -11.85
CA LEU A 89 -6.34 -2.69 -12.60
C LEU A 89 -6.90 -1.27 -12.39
N ILE A 90 -6.99 -0.81 -11.14
CA ILE A 90 -7.47 0.55 -10.81
C ILE A 90 -6.61 1.61 -11.50
N LEU A 91 -5.29 1.46 -11.40
CA LEU A 91 -4.32 2.36 -12.02
C LEU A 91 -4.45 2.37 -13.55
N GLY A 92 -4.62 1.20 -14.17
CA GLY A 92 -4.86 1.10 -15.61
C GLY A 92 -6.17 1.76 -16.04
N VAL A 93 -7.27 1.53 -15.32
CA VAL A 93 -8.55 2.18 -15.59
C VAL A 93 -8.42 3.70 -15.50
N PHE A 94 -7.75 4.20 -14.47
CA PHE A 94 -7.52 5.63 -14.30
C PHE A 94 -6.64 6.23 -15.41
N ALA A 95 -5.53 5.58 -15.75
CA ALA A 95 -4.66 6.02 -16.84
C ALA A 95 -5.38 6.05 -18.19
N TYR A 96 -6.23 5.06 -18.47
CA TYR A 96 -7.08 5.04 -19.65
C TYR A 96 -8.09 6.20 -19.66
N GLN A 97 -8.75 6.46 -18.52
CA GLN A 97 -9.68 7.58 -18.36
C GLN A 97 -9.02 8.94 -18.60
N ILE A 98 -7.78 9.13 -18.18
CA ILE A 98 -7.03 10.37 -18.43
C ILE A 98 -6.81 10.62 -19.93
N GLY A 99 -6.48 9.58 -20.69
CA GLY A 99 -6.22 9.73 -22.13
C GLY A 99 -7.49 9.75 -22.99
N LEU A 100 -8.62 9.27 -22.47
CA LEU A 100 -9.87 9.12 -23.23
C LEU A 100 -10.41 10.44 -23.85
N PRO A 101 -10.37 11.60 -23.18
CA PRO A 101 -10.77 12.88 -23.77
C PRO A 101 -9.98 13.29 -25.02
N TYR A 102 -8.78 12.72 -25.21
CA TYR A 102 -7.90 13.01 -26.34
C TYR A 102 -7.98 11.97 -27.46
N GLY A 103 -8.79 10.91 -27.28
CA GLY A 103 -8.99 9.84 -28.24
C GLY A 103 -8.55 8.46 -27.75
N ARG A 104 -9.03 7.41 -28.42
CA ARG A 104 -8.81 6.01 -28.01
C ARG A 104 -7.33 5.62 -28.04
N HIS A 105 -6.55 6.11 -29.00
CA HIS A 105 -5.13 5.80 -29.10
C HIS A 105 -4.32 6.43 -27.97
N GLN A 106 -4.67 7.66 -27.59
CA GLN A 106 -4.09 8.39 -26.47
C GLN A 106 -4.42 7.70 -25.14
N ALA A 107 -5.67 7.25 -24.97
CA ALA A 107 -6.09 6.43 -23.83
C ALA A 107 -5.29 5.13 -23.70
N LEU A 108 -5.12 4.40 -24.81
CA LEU A 108 -4.30 3.19 -24.84
C LEU A 108 -2.83 3.48 -24.57
N PHE A 109 -2.29 4.58 -25.11
CA PHE A 109 -0.92 5.01 -24.82
C PHE A 109 -0.72 5.32 -23.34
N SER A 110 -1.62 6.10 -22.72
CA SER A 110 -1.55 6.42 -21.28
C SER A 110 -1.62 5.15 -20.43
N LEU A 111 -2.54 4.22 -20.77
CA LEU A 111 -2.64 2.92 -20.12
C LEU A 111 -1.34 2.12 -20.22
N THR A 112 -0.82 1.91 -21.44
CA THR A 112 0.37 1.09 -21.64
C THR A 112 1.62 1.73 -21.06
N ALA A 113 1.79 3.04 -21.21
CA ALA A 113 2.90 3.79 -20.62
C ALA A 113 2.89 3.68 -19.10
N SER A 114 1.71 3.79 -18.47
CA SER A 114 1.57 3.66 -17.02
C SER A 114 1.89 2.24 -16.54
N LEU A 115 1.40 1.21 -17.22
CA LEU A 115 1.68 -0.19 -16.87
C LEU A 115 3.14 -0.61 -17.14
N ALA A 116 3.82 0.05 -18.09
CA ALA A 116 5.20 -0.25 -18.44
C ALA A 116 6.24 0.39 -17.51
N ILE A 117 5.82 1.13 -16.47
CA ILE A 117 6.74 1.78 -15.53
C ILE A 117 7.58 0.72 -14.79
N SER A 118 8.90 0.85 -14.89
CA SER A 118 9.85 -0.11 -14.29
C SER A 118 9.74 -0.23 -12.77
N SER A 119 9.32 0.83 -12.08
CA SER A 119 9.14 0.82 -10.62
C SER A 119 8.06 -0.18 -10.16
N HIS A 120 7.11 -0.56 -11.02
CA HIS A 120 6.16 -1.62 -10.71
C HIS A 120 6.86 -2.95 -10.47
N LYS A 121 7.86 -3.28 -11.30
CA LYS A 121 8.66 -4.50 -11.14
C LYS A 121 9.35 -4.54 -9.78
N SER A 122 10.07 -3.48 -9.42
CA SER A 122 10.78 -3.41 -8.13
C SER A 122 9.82 -3.45 -6.94
N THR A 123 8.65 -2.82 -7.07
CA THR A 123 7.61 -2.85 -6.04
C THR A 123 7.10 -4.27 -5.80
N LEU A 124 6.80 -5.00 -6.88
CA LEU A 124 6.33 -6.39 -6.80
C LEU A 124 7.42 -7.32 -6.28
N GLU A 125 8.66 -7.19 -6.75
CA GLU A 125 9.80 -8.03 -6.33
C GLU A 125 10.08 -7.93 -4.83
N MET A 126 10.02 -6.72 -4.28
CA MET A 126 10.26 -6.48 -2.85
C MET A 126 9.02 -6.72 -2.00
N GLY A 127 7.83 -6.86 -2.61
CA GLY A 127 6.57 -6.88 -1.89
C GLY A 127 6.21 -5.52 -1.28
N ASN A 128 6.77 -4.45 -1.81
CA ASN A 128 6.44 -3.09 -1.41
C ASN A 128 4.99 -2.77 -1.83
N TYR A 129 4.37 -1.83 -1.14
CA TYR A 129 2.95 -1.51 -1.28
C TYR A 129 2.69 -0.16 -1.96
N ALA A 130 3.68 0.43 -2.63
CA ALA A 130 3.53 1.70 -3.35
C ALA A 130 2.44 1.68 -4.44
N ILE A 131 2.27 0.55 -5.15
CA ILE A 131 1.18 0.37 -6.14
C ILE A 131 -0.18 0.44 -5.45
N ILE A 132 -0.31 -0.19 -4.28
CA ILE A 132 -1.54 -0.16 -3.46
C ILE A 132 -1.83 1.26 -3.00
N ILE A 133 -0.82 2.00 -2.51
CA ILE A 133 -0.99 3.41 -2.12
C ILE A 133 -1.46 4.26 -3.29
N ASN A 134 -0.88 4.11 -4.48
CA ASN A 134 -1.33 4.84 -5.67
C ASN A 134 -2.79 4.52 -6.02
N ALA A 135 -3.20 3.25 -5.93
CA ALA A 135 -4.59 2.87 -6.14
C ALA A 135 -5.54 3.49 -5.10
N LEU A 136 -5.16 3.53 -3.81
CA LEU A 136 -5.93 4.22 -2.77
C LEU A 136 -6.07 5.72 -3.07
N LEU A 137 -5.00 6.39 -3.52
CA LEU A 137 -5.05 7.81 -3.90
C LEU A 137 -5.98 8.05 -5.11
N ILE A 138 -5.98 7.15 -6.09
CA ILE A 138 -6.93 7.19 -7.23
C ILE A 138 -8.37 7.01 -6.75
N ILE A 139 -8.63 6.03 -5.87
CA ILE A 139 -9.96 5.82 -5.29
C ILE A 139 -10.40 7.08 -4.54
N MET A 140 -9.53 7.67 -3.72
CA MET A 140 -9.80 8.92 -3.01
C MET A 140 -10.16 10.04 -3.98
N PHE A 141 -9.41 10.21 -5.07
CA PHE A 141 -9.74 11.18 -6.12
C PHE A 141 -11.13 10.94 -6.72
N TRP A 142 -11.46 9.70 -7.12
CA TRP A 142 -12.80 9.38 -7.62
C TRP A 142 -13.92 9.63 -6.60
N LEU A 143 -13.68 9.39 -5.32
CA LEU A 143 -14.64 9.67 -4.26
C LEU A 143 -14.87 11.18 -4.07
N ILE A 144 -13.81 11.99 -4.18
CA ILE A 144 -13.91 13.46 -4.14
C ILE A 144 -14.75 13.98 -5.31
N GLU A 145 -14.47 13.51 -6.53
CA GLU A 145 -15.24 13.88 -7.74
C GLU A 145 -16.73 13.55 -7.60
N ARG A 146 -17.06 12.47 -6.87
CA ARG A 146 -18.44 12.05 -6.58
C ARG A 146 -19.02 12.66 -5.29
N ASN A 147 -18.35 13.64 -4.68
CA ASN A 147 -18.73 14.29 -3.42
C ASN A 147 -18.89 13.31 -2.23
N LYS A 148 -18.25 12.14 -2.26
CA LYS A 148 -18.23 11.15 -1.16
C LYS A 148 -17.08 11.43 -0.19
N ASN A 149 -17.08 12.64 0.38
CA ASN A 149 -15.96 13.21 1.10
C ASN A 149 -15.51 12.37 2.33
N ILE A 150 -16.45 11.83 3.11
CA ILE A 150 -16.11 11.02 4.29
C ILE A 150 -15.29 9.80 3.89
N TRP A 151 -15.76 9.04 2.90
CA TRP A 151 -15.04 7.88 2.38
C TRP A 151 -13.70 8.26 1.77
N ALA A 152 -13.62 9.40 1.06
CA ALA A 152 -12.36 9.90 0.54
C ALA A 152 -11.33 10.15 1.65
N GLY A 153 -11.75 10.76 2.76
CA GLY A 153 -10.91 10.98 3.93
C GLY A 153 -10.44 9.68 4.58
N LEU A 154 -11.33 8.70 4.71
CA LEU A 154 -10.97 7.38 5.23
C LEU A 154 -9.97 6.65 4.33
N ILE A 155 -10.22 6.59 3.02
CA ILE A 155 -9.27 5.97 2.09
C ILE A 155 -7.92 6.71 2.10
N PHE A 156 -7.93 8.04 2.26
CA PHE A 156 -6.71 8.81 2.40
C PHE A 156 -5.93 8.49 3.68
N GLY A 157 -6.61 8.32 4.82
CA GLY A 157 -5.98 7.92 6.07
C GLY A 157 -5.26 6.58 5.95
N ILE A 158 -5.85 5.60 5.24
CA ILE A 158 -5.18 4.33 4.95
C ILE A 158 -3.94 4.55 4.06
N ALA A 159 -4.04 5.40 3.03
CA ALA A 159 -2.90 5.72 2.15
C ALA A 159 -1.73 6.39 2.89
N MET A 160 -2.00 7.08 4.01
CA MET A 160 -1.02 7.77 4.86
C MET A 160 -0.12 6.84 5.68
N VAL A 161 -0.22 5.52 5.51
CA VAL A 161 0.82 4.58 5.96
C VAL A 161 2.20 4.88 5.34
N LYS A 162 2.23 5.53 4.15
CA LYS A 162 3.45 6.06 3.51
C LYS A 162 3.34 7.57 3.28
N PRO A 163 3.50 8.39 4.34
CA PRO A 163 3.36 9.84 4.26
C PRO A 163 4.26 10.48 3.20
N ASN A 164 5.45 9.91 2.99
CA ASN A 164 6.43 10.40 2.01
C ASN A 164 5.92 10.43 0.56
N ILE A 165 4.91 9.63 0.20
CA ILE A 165 4.29 9.66 -1.14
C ILE A 165 2.83 10.13 -1.11
N SER A 166 2.12 10.03 0.02
CA SER A 166 0.70 10.38 0.11
C SER A 166 0.44 11.80 0.65
N ALA A 167 1.30 12.34 1.51
CA ALA A 167 0.99 13.57 2.27
C ALA A 167 0.74 14.79 1.36
N LEU A 168 1.44 14.90 0.23
CA LEU A 168 1.25 15.99 -0.72
C LEU A 168 -0.18 16.04 -1.29
N TYR A 169 -0.86 14.89 -1.39
CA TYR A 169 -2.23 14.83 -1.87
C TYR A 169 -3.25 15.38 -0.86
N PHE A 170 -2.87 15.57 0.40
CA PHE A 170 -3.72 16.29 1.37
C PHE A 170 -3.98 17.74 0.96
N LEU A 171 -3.05 18.36 0.22
CA LEU A 171 -3.24 19.71 -0.32
C LEU A 171 -4.46 19.81 -1.24
N ILE A 172 -4.81 18.73 -1.95
CA ILE A 172 -6.02 18.68 -2.79
C ILE A 172 -7.27 18.89 -1.92
N LEU A 173 -7.33 18.25 -0.75
CA LEU A 173 -8.47 18.38 0.18
C LEU A 173 -8.58 19.81 0.74
N ILE A 174 -7.44 20.44 1.05
CA ILE A 174 -7.39 21.81 1.58
C ILE A 174 -7.82 22.81 0.49
N ILE A 175 -7.21 22.75 -0.69
CA ILE A 175 -7.47 23.68 -1.80
C ILE A 175 -8.93 23.58 -2.24
N GLN A 176 -9.48 22.37 -2.33
CA GLN A 176 -10.88 22.15 -2.66
C GLN A 176 -11.85 22.35 -1.49
N LYS A 177 -11.36 22.76 -0.30
CA LYS A 177 -12.16 23.00 0.92
C LYS A 177 -13.03 21.81 1.33
N ARG A 178 -12.53 20.57 1.19
CA ARG A 178 -13.24 19.33 1.51
C ARG A 178 -13.20 19.00 3.00
N LEU A 179 -13.82 19.84 3.84
CA LEU A 179 -13.74 19.75 5.32
C LEU A 179 -14.15 18.36 5.87
N GLN A 180 -15.20 17.75 5.32
CA GLN A 180 -15.64 16.41 5.74
C GLN A 180 -14.57 15.33 5.51
N ALA A 181 -13.81 15.41 4.42
CA ALA A 181 -12.71 14.48 4.14
C ALA A 181 -11.55 14.71 5.10
N ILE A 182 -11.24 15.97 5.39
CA ILE A 182 -10.20 16.36 6.36
C ILE A 182 -10.53 15.83 7.75
N LEU A 183 -11.78 15.99 8.21
CA LEU A 183 -12.20 15.46 9.50
C LEU A 183 -12.17 13.93 9.52
N ALA A 184 -12.71 13.28 8.49
CA ALA A 184 -12.73 11.82 8.37
C ALA A 184 -11.31 11.20 8.37
N PHE A 185 -10.34 11.90 7.79
CA PHE A 185 -8.93 11.48 7.81
C PHE A 185 -8.38 11.30 9.22
N PHE A 186 -8.78 12.14 10.20
CA PHE A 186 -8.30 12.04 11.58
C PHE A 186 -8.95 10.93 12.42
N PHE A 187 -9.91 10.18 11.85
CA PHE A 187 -10.55 9.03 12.53
C PHE A 187 -9.91 7.68 12.18
N ILE A 188 -8.79 7.69 11.46
CA ILE A 188 -7.95 6.52 11.13
C ILE A 188 -6.64 6.64 11.86
#